data_AF-A8FWE4-F1
#
_entry.id   AF-A8FWE4-F1
#
_cell.length_a   1.000
_cell.length_b   1.000
_cell.length_c   1.000
_cell.angle_alpha   90.00
_cell.angle_beta   90.00
_cell.angle_gamma   90.00
#
_symmetry.space_group_name_H-M   'P 1'
#
loop_
_entity.id
_entity.type
_entity.pdbx_description
1 polymer ?
#
loop_
_entity_poly.entity_id
_entity_poly.type
_entity_poly.pdbx_seq_one_letter_code
_entity_poly.pdbx_strand_id
1 'polypeptide(L)'
;MTQEILSSIGLLLDLVGAIMIGFEVLKKYSGEKYQQAAGLGIDENGYIQNQSDVQPTADFAKWEKEREFYMKVGLFILATGFIIQIVANWV
;
A
#
# COMPACT_ATOMS: atom_id res chain seq x y z
N MET A 1 -9.05 5.33 34.14
CA MET A 1 -9.15 3.91 33.73
C MET A 1 -9.74 3.76 32.33
N THR A 2 -10.88 4.39 32.01
CA THR A 2 -11.47 4.39 30.65
C THR A 2 -10.56 5.02 29.59
N GLN A 3 -9.91 6.14 29.93
CA GLN A 3 -9.03 6.89 29.02
C GLN A 3 -7.80 6.08 28.56
N GLU A 4 -7.16 5.35 29.47
CA GLU A 4 -5.98 4.52 29.17
C GLU A 4 -6.35 3.32 28.27
N ILE A 5 -7.54 2.74 28.46
CA ILE A 5 -8.05 1.64 27.64
C ILE A 5 -8.35 2.15 26.22
N LEU A 6 -9.04 3.28 26.09
CA LEU A 6 -9.34 3.90 24.80
C LEU A 6 -8.07 4.30 24.03
N SER A 7 -7.09 4.88 24.71
CA SER A 7 -5.80 5.24 24.12
C SER A 7 -5.02 3.99 23.66
N SER A 8 -5.02 2.93 24.48
CA SER A 8 -4.37 1.66 24.12
C SER A 8 -5.03 0.97 22.93
N ILE A 9 -6.37 1.00 22.84
CA ILE A 9 -7.12 0.46 21.69
C ILE A 9 -6.82 1.27 20.42
N GLY A 10 -6.81 2.60 20.51
CA GLY A 10 -6.45 3.48 19.40
C GLY A 10 -5.03 3.22 18.89
N LEU A 11 -4.06 3.08 19.81
CA LEU A 11 -2.68 2.75 19.48
C LEU A 11 -2.54 1.37 18.80
N LEU A 12 -3.29 0.37 19.26
CA LEU A 12 -3.29 -0.97 18.64
C LEU A 12 -3.88 -0.94 17.22
N LEU A 13 -4.96 -0.18 17.02
CA LEU A 13 -5.55 0.03 15.69
C LEU A 13 -4.55 0.71 14.76
N ASP A 14 -3.83 1.73 15.24
CA ASP A 14 -2.81 2.42 14.45
C ASP A 14 -1.64 1.49 14.09
N LEU A 15 -1.18 0.68 15.04
CA LEU A 15 -0.11 -0.29 14.80
C LEU A 15 -0.51 -1.31 13.72
N VAL A 16 -1.71 -1.87 13.80
CA VAL A 16 -2.23 -2.83 12.82
C VAL A 16 -2.40 -2.17 11.46
N GLY A 17 -2.97 -0.96 11.40
CA GLY A 17 -3.12 -0.20 10.17
C GLY A 17 -1.78 0.10 9.50
N ALA A 18 -0.78 0.51 10.29
CA ALA A 18 0.58 0.79 9.80
C ALA A 18 1.27 -0.46 9.26
N ILE A 19 1.13 -1.61 9.94
CA ILE A 19 1.68 -2.89 9.47
C ILE A 19 1.03 -3.29 8.13
N MET A 20 -0.30 -3.18 8.00
CA MET A 20 -0.99 -3.51 6.76
C MET A 20 -0.52 -2.64 5.58
N ILE A 21 -0.41 -1.32 5.78
CA ILE A 21 0.10 -0.42 4.75
C ILE A 21 1.58 -0.73 4.44
N GLY A 22 2.39 -0.97 5.46
CA GLY A 22 3.81 -1.29 5.30
C GLY A 22 4.04 -2.57 4.47
N PHE A 23 3.27 -3.62 4.73
CA PHE A 23 3.30 -4.84 3.92
C PHE A 23 2.92 -4.58 2.46
N GLU A 24 1.89 -3.77 2.21
CA GLU A 24 1.45 -3.45 0.85
C GLU A 24 2.48 -2.59 0.10
N VAL A 25 3.13 -1.65 0.79
CA VAL A 25 4.23 -0.83 0.23
C VAL A 25 5.45 -1.70 -0.09
N LEU A 26 5.83 -2.62 0.80
CA LEU A 26 6.92 -3.57 0.54
C LEU A 26 6.60 -4.49 -0.65
N LYS A 27 5.34 -4.95 -0.75
CA LYS A 27 4.88 -5.76 -1.88
C LYS A 27 4.94 -4.98 -3.19
N LYS A 28 4.58 -3.69 -3.18
CA LYS A 28 4.76 -2.80 -4.36
C LYS A 28 6.22 -2.69 -4.77
N TYR A 29 7.11 -2.38 -3.83
CA TYR A 29 8.53 -2.19 -4.13
C TYR A 29 9.24 -3.49 -4.55
N SER A 30 8.74 -4.63 -4.07
CA SER A 30 9.17 -5.96 -4.51
C SER A 30 8.61 -6.31 -5.90
N GLY A 31 7.34 -5.98 -6.17
CA GLY A 31 6.67 -6.24 -7.45
C GLY A 31 7.16 -5.38 -8.62
N GLU A 32 7.45 -4.10 -8.39
CA GLU A 32 8.02 -3.19 -9.40
C GLU A 32 9.41 -3.64 -9.89
N LYS A 33 10.18 -4.35 -9.04
CA LYS A 33 11.47 -4.94 -9.45
C LYS A 33 11.32 -6.07 -10.49
N TYR A 34 10.17 -6.74 -10.55
CA TYR A 34 9.91 -7.78 -11.55
C TYR A 34 9.37 -7.22 -12.87
N GLN A 35 8.85 -5.99 -12.90
CA GLN A 35 8.44 -5.32 -14.14
C GLN A 35 9.57 -4.50 -14.77
N GLN A 36 10.45 -3.89 -13.98
CA GLN A 36 11.61 -3.17 -14.53
C GLN A 36 12.69 -4.09 -15.13
N ALA A 37 12.68 -5.39 -14.80
CA ALA A 37 13.64 -6.35 -15.32
C ALA A 37 13.19 -7.03 -16.64
N ALA A 38 11.97 -6.76 -17.12
CA ALA A 38 11.43 -7.37 -18.33
C ALA A 38 11.84 -6.62 -19.61
N GLY A 39 13.15 -6.55 -19.85
CA GLY A 39 13.70 -6.44 -21.20
C GLY A 39 14.16 -5.04 -21.63
N LEU A 40 15.47 -4.91 -21.81
CA LEU A 40 15.99 -4.13 -22.92
C LEU A 40 15.52 -4.80 -24.22
N GLY A 41 14.28 -4.53 -24.62
CA GLY A 41 13.73 -4.96 -25.90
C GLY A 41 14.40 -4.16 -27.00
N ILE A 42 15.39 -4.76 -27.66
CA ILE A 42 15.98 -4.20 -28.87
C ILE A 42 14.98 -4.50 -30.00
N ASP A 43 14.45 -3.46 -30.64
CA ASP A 43 13.66 -3.58 -31.87
C ASP A 43 14.47 -4.32 -32.97
N GLU A 44 13.82 -4.92 -33.97
CA GLU A 44 14.48 -5.54 -35.14
C GLU A 44 15.45 -4.56 -35.85
N ASN A 45 15.30 -3.25 -35.61
CA ASN A 45 16.14 -2.17 -36.12
C ASN A 45 17.24 -1.70 -35.16
N GLY A 46 17.44 -2.33 -34.00
CA GLY A 46 18.55 -2.02 -33.09
C GLY A 46 18.30 -0.85 -32.12
N TYR A 47 17.09 -0.28 -32.08
CA TYR A 47 16.77 0.83 -31.17
C TYR A 47 16.36 0.33 -29.79
N ILE A 48 16.89 0.98 -28.75
CA ILE A 48 16.46 0.77 -27.36
C ILE A 48 15.08 1.41 -27.22
N GLN A 49 14.02 0.59 -27.25
CA GLN A 49 12.70 1.08 -26.84
C GLN A 49 12.72 1.28 -25.33
N ASN A 50 12.61 2.53 -24.88
CA ASN A 50 12.15 2.81 -23.53
C ASN A 50 10.75 2.21 -23.41
N GLN A 51 10.63 1.07 -22.74
CA GLN A 51 9.35 0.45 -22.41
C GLN A 51 8.63 1.27 -21.34
N SER A 52 8.29 2.53 -21.65
CA SER A 52 7.33 3.30 -20.86
C SER A 52 5.90 2.79 -21.06
N ASP A 53 5.68 1.95 -22.09
CA ASP A 53 4.41 1.29 -22.41
C ASP A 53 4.46 -0.22 -22.13
N VAL A 54 4.98 -0.64 -20.96
CA VAL A 54 4.62 -1.96 -20.44
C VAL A 54 3.11 -1.91 -20.18
N GLN A 55 2.31 -2.33 -21.16
CA GLN A 55 0.87 -2.41 -20.97
C GLN A 55 0.62 -3.27 -19.74
N PRO A 56 -0.22 -2.80 -18.79
CA PRO A 56 -0.57 -3.58 -17.64
C PRO A 56 -1.20 -4.88 -18.16
N THR A 57 -0.49 -6.00 -18.03
CA THR A 57 -1.07 -7.32 -18.23
C THR A 57 -2.36 -7.39 -17.42
N ALA A 58 -3.37 -8.11 -17.91
CA ALA A 58 -4.66 -8.21 -17.21
C ALA A 58 -4.52 -8.60 -15.72
N ASP A 59 -3.45 -9.33 -15.38
CA ASP A 59 -3.08 -9.71 -14.02
C ASP A 59 -2.51 -8.55 -13.19
N PHE A 60 -1.78 -7.60 -13.81
CA PHE A 60 -1.31 -6.40 -13.13
C PHE A 60 -2.46 -5.45 -12.80
N ALA A 61 -3.42 -5.27 -13.71
CA ALA A 61 -4.59 -4.45 -13.47
C ALA A 61 -5.47 -5.00 -12.32
N LYS A 62 -5.53 -6.33 -12.17
CA LYS A 62 -6.20 -6.98 -11.02
C LYS A 62 -5.44 -6.74 -9.73
N TRP A 63 -4.12 -6.98 -9.74
CA TRP A 63 -3.27 -6.74 -8.56
C TRP A 63 -3.31 -5.27 -8.11
N GLU A 64 -3.32 -4.33 -9.04
CA GLU A 64 -3.38 -2.90 -8.72
C GLU A 64 -4.69 -2.50 -8.03
N LYS A 65 -5.83 -3.03 -8.49
CA LYS A 65 -7.14 -2.80 -7.87
C LYS A 65 -7.22 -3.40 -6.47
N GLU A 66 -6.73 -4.62 -6.29
CA GLU A 66 -6.66 -5.26 -4.97
C GLU A 66 -5.76 -4.45 -4.02
N ARG A 67 -4.58 -4.04 -4.49
CA ARG A 67 -3.66 -3.17 -3.75
C ARG A 67 -4.34 -1.87 -3.32
N GLU A 68 -5.02 -1.18 -4.22
CA GLU A 68 -5.71 0.07 -3.92
C GLU A 68 -6.78 -0.13 -2.84
N PHE A 69 -7.49 -1.25 -2.88
CA PHE A 69 -8.45 -1.62 -1.84
C PHE A 69 -7.77 -1.84 -0.48
N TYR A 70 -6.71 -2.65 -0.41
CA TYR A 70 -5.97 -2.88 0.84
C TYR A 70 -5.37 -1.59 1.41
N MET A 71 -4.87 -0.71 0.54
CA MET A 71 -4.31 0.58 0.92
C MET A 71 -5.40 1.50 1.50
N LYS A 72 -6.57 1.57 0.85
CA LYS A 72 -7.73 2.33 1.36
C LYS A 72 -8.22 1.80 2.71
N VAL A 73 -8.30 0.47 2.87
CA VAL A 73 -8.71 -0.17 4.14
C VAL A 73 -7.69 0.12 5.24
N GLY A 74 -6.39 -0.03 4.97
CA GLY A 74 -5.33 0.31 5.93
C GLY A 74 -5.38 1.78 6.36
N LEU A 75 -5.58 2.68 5.41
CA LEU A 75 -5.71 4.12 5.69
C LEU A 75 -6.95 4.43 6.55
N PHE A 76 -8.08 3.75 6.29
CA PHE A 76 -9.30 3.89 7.07
C PHE A 76 -9.11 3.41 8.52
N ILE A 77 -8.40 2.30 8.73
CA ILE A 77 -8.07 1.79 10.06
C ILE A 77 -7.19 2.78 10.82
N LEU A 78 -6.14 3.31 10.18
CA LEU A 78 -5.29 4.37 10.77
C LEU A 78 -6.10 5.62 11.12
N ALA A 79 -6.93 6.11 10.20
CA ALA A 79 -7.75 7.29 10.45
C ALA A 79 -8.69 7.08 11.65
N THR A 80 -9.25 5.87 11.78
CA THR A 80 -10.12 5.52 12.91
C THR A 80 -9.34 5.44 14.23
N GLY A 81 -8.14 4.84 14.24
CA GLY A 81 -7.27 4.78 15.43
C GLY A 81 -6.88 6.17 15.93
N PHE A 82 -6.47 7.06 15.03
CA PHE A 82 -6.22 8.48 15.35
C PHE A 82 -7.46 9.20 15.88
N ILE A 83 -8.64 9.00 15.28
CA ILE A 83 -9.89 9.61 15.77
C ILE A 83 -10.19 9.13 17.19
N ILE A 84 -10.04 7.84 17.47
CA ILE A 84 -10.23 7.28 18.81
C ILE A 84 -9.25 7.89 19.82
N GLN A 85 -7.98 8.08 19.45
CA GLN A 85 -7.01 8.77 20.30
C GLN A 85 -7.38 10.24 20.55
N ILE A 86 -7.87 10.97 19.54
CA ILE A 86 -8.32 12.36 19.69
C ILE A 86 -9.50 12.43 20.66
N VAL A 87 -10.49 11.54 20.51
CA VAL A 87 -11.65 11.47 21.41
C VAL A 87 -11.23 11.07 22.81
N ALA A 88 -10.30 10.11 22.96
CA ALA A 88 -9.76 9.71 24.25
C ALA A 88 -9.01 10.85 24.96
N ASN A 89 -8.38 11.77 24.22
CA ASN A 89 -7.74 12.95 24.81
C ASN A 89 -8.76 14.03 25.24
N TRP A 90 -9.98 14.01 24.72
CA TRP A 90 -11.04 14.96 25.05
C TRP A 90 -11.97 14.47 26.19
N VAL A 91 -12.01 13.17 26.45
CA VAL A 91 -12.79 12.50 27.51
C VAL A 91 -11.93 12.24 28.73
#